data_AF-A0A9E2B8B5-F1
#
_entry.id   AF-A0A9E2B8B5-F1
#
_cell.length_a   1.000
_cell.length_b   1.000
_cell.length_c   1.000
_cell.angle_alpha   90.00
_cell.angle_beta   90.00
_cell.angle_gamma   90.00
#
_symmetry.space_group_name_H-M   'P 1'
#
loop_
_entity.id
_entity.type
_entity.pdbx_description
1 polymer ?
#
loop_
_entity_poly.entity_id
_entity_poly.type
_entity_poly.pdbx_seq_one_letter_code
_entity_poly.pdbx_strand_id
1 'polypeptide(L)' 'MLIVDDEPINLDIICAHLEDENYELVRATNGEEAWSRLEADPTRYDTVILDR' A
#
# COMPACT_ATOMS: atom_id res chain seq x y z
N MET A 1 4.13 -3.65 4.12
CA MET A 1 3.01 -2.68 4.22
C MET A 1 2.26 -2.57 2.91
N LEU A 2 0.94 -2.40 2.96
CA LEU A 2 0.10 -2.13 1.78
C LEU A 2 -0.37 -0.67 1.80
N ILE A 3 -0.18 0.05 0.70
CA ILE A 3 -0.63 1.44 0.54
C ILE A 3 -1.66 1.45 -0.58
N VAL A 4 -2.82 2.05 -0.33
CA VAL A 4 -3.96 2.07 -1.24
C VAL A 4 -4.40 3.52 -1.44
N ASP A 5 -4.31 3.98 -2.68
CA ASP A 5 -4.69 5.33 -3.09
C ASP A 5 -5.02 5.32 -4.58
N ASP A 6 -6.07 6.02 -4.99
CA ASP A 6 -6.51 6.12 -6.39
C ASP A 6 -5.71 7.16 -7.18
N GLU A 7 -5.01 8.07 -6.51
CA GLU A 7 -4.09 9.03 -7.10
C GLU A 7 -2.65 8.50 -7.10
N PRO A 8 -2.04 8.23 -8.29
CA PRO A 8 -0.68 7.71 -8.38
C PRO A 8 0.37 8.58 -7.69
N ILE A 9 0.14 9.90 -7.66
CA ILE A 9 1.06 10.86 -7.05
C ILE A 9 1.15 10.68 -5.53
N ASN A 10 0.05 10.33 -4.87
CA ASN A 10 0.02 10.10 -3.43
C ASN A 10 0.83 8.83 -3.09
N LEU A 11 0.69 7.77 -3.89
CA LEU A 11 1.50 6.56 -3.75
C LEU A 11 3.00 6.87 -3.88
N ASP A 12 3.39 7.71 -4.83
CA ASP A 12 4.79 8.10 -5.01
C ASP A 12 5.30 8.95 -3.83
N ILE A 13 4.50 9.89 -3.32
CA ILE A 13 4.84 10.70 -2.15
C ILE A 13 5.04 9.81 -0.91
N ILE A 14 4.09 8.90 -0.65
CA ILE A 14 4.16 7.99 0.51
C ILE A 14 5.38 7.08 0.37
N CYS A 15 5.62 6.52 -0.82
CA CYS A 15 6.79 5.69 -1.05
C CYS A 15 8.09 6.46 -0.85
N ALA A 16 8.22 7.67 -1.40
CA ALA A 16 9.42 8.49 -1.23
C ALA A 16 9.67 8.85 0.25
N HIS A 17 8.62 9.03 1.04
CA HIS A 17 8.74 9.36 2.46
C HIS A 17 9.13 8.16 3.34
N LEU A 18 8.80 6.94 2.90
CA LEU A 18 9.02 5.69 3.64
C LEU A 18 10.18 4.86 3.06
N GLU A 19 10.81 5.32 1.98
CA GLU A 19 11.91 4.64 1.29
C GLU A 19 13.14 4.46 2.20
N ASP A 20 13.37 5.42 3.11
CA ASP A 20 14.52 5.43 4.02
C ASP A 20 14.39 4.43 5.19
N GLU A 21 13.22 3.84 5.41
CA GLU A 21 12.90 3.10 6.64
C GLU A 21 12.95 1.55 6.48
N ASN A 22 13.60 1.02 5.44
CA ASN A 22 13.68 -0.43 5.15
C ASN A 22 12.31 -1.13 5.06
N TYR A 23 11.23 -0.40 4.78
CA TYR A 23 9.90 -0.99 4.63
C TYR A 23 9.73 -1.63 3.25
N GLU A 24 9.16 -2.84 3.23
CA GLU A 24 8.61 -3.41 2.00
C GLU A 24 7.24 -2.80 1.71
N LEU A 25 7.23 -1.83 0.79
CA LEU A 25 6.03 -1.12 0.38
C LEU A 25 5.39 -1.80 -0.82
N VAL A 26 4.11 -2.11 -0.71
CA VAL A 26 3.28 -2.65 -1.79
C VAL A 26 2.19 -1.65 -2.09
N ARG A 27 2.03 -1.29 -3.36
CA ARG A 27 1.05 -0.30 -3.83
C ARG A 27 -0.18 -1.00 -4.39
N ALA A 28 -1.36 -0.42 -4.16
CA ALA A 28 -2.61 -0.74 -4.83
C ALA A 28 -3.29 0.56 -5.25
N THR A 29 -3.94 0.55 -6.41
CA THR A 29 -4.56 1.74 -7.02
C THR A 29 -6.06 1.87 -6.74
N ASN A 30 -6.63 0.91 -6.02
CA ASN A 30 -8.03 0.91 -5.58
C ASN A 30 -8.25 -0.16 -4.50
N GLY A 31 -9.42 -0.09 -3.84
CA GLY A 31 -9.81 -1.01 -2.78
C GLY A 31 -9.99 -2.47 -3.23
N GLU A 32 -10.44 -2.74 -4.46
CA GLU A 32 -10.61 -4.11 -4.96
C GLU A 32 -9.26 -4.83 -5.13
N GLU A 33 -8.29 -4.13 -5.72
CA GLU A 33 -6.92 -4.62 -5.88
C GLU A 33 -6.28 -4.88 -4.50
N ALA A 34 -6.46 -3.95 -3.57
CA ALA A 34 -5.98 -4.09 -2.20
C ALA A 34 -6.62 -5.29 -1.49
N TRP A 35 -7.94 -5.45 -1.63
CA TRP A 35 -8.70 -6.52 -1.03
C TRP A 35 -8.26 -7.89 -1.56
N SER A 36 -8.13 -8.03 -2.88
CA SER A 36 -7.66 -9.27 -3.51
C SER A 36 -6.26 -9.67 -3.00
N ARG A 37 -5.37 -8.69 -2.77
CA ARG A 37 -4.03 -8.93 -2.21
C ARG A 37 -4.07 -9.36 -0.75
N LEU A 38 -4.97 -8.80 0.05
CA LEU A 38 -5.17 -9.19 1.45
C LEU A 38 -5.76 -10.60 1.57
N GLU A 39 -6.71 -10.96 0.70
CA GLU A 39 -7.27 -12.33 0.67
C GLU A 39 -6.24 -13.36 0.20
N ALA A 40 -5.41 -13.00 -0.78
CA ALA A 40 -4.36 -13.88 -1.28
C ALA A 40 -3.26 -14.15 -0.25
N ASP A 41 -2.94 -13.16 0.60
CA ASP A 41 -1.93 -13.30 1.66
C ASP A 41 -2.26 -12.45 2.90
N PRO A 42 -3.10 -12.98 3.81
CA PRO A 42 -3.62 -12.22 4.95
C PRO A 42 -2.56 -11.84 5.99
N THR A 43 -1.43 -12.55 6.02
CA THR A 43 -0.37 -12.37 7.04
C THR A 43 0.83 -11.58 6.53
N ARG A 44 0.86 -11.23 5.25
CA ARG A 44 2.00 -10.55 4.62
C ARG A 44 2.13 -9.09 4.98
N TYR A 45 1.04 -8.44 5.39
CA TYR A 45 1.02 -7.01 5.63
C TYR A 45 0.84 -6.72 7.11
N ASP A 46 1.85 -6.11 7.73
CA ASP A 46 1.76 -5.67 9.13
C ASP A 46 0.86 -4.44 9.32
N THR A 47 0.67 -3.66 8.24
CA THR A 47 -0.11 -2.42 8.23
C THR A 47 -0.62 -2.12 6.83
N VAL A 48 -1.83 -1.58 6.76
CA VAL A 48 -2.49 -1.10 5.54
C VAL A 48 -2.78 0.39 5.70
N ILE A 49 -2.34 1.21 4.75
CA ILE A 49 -2.65 2.64 4.64
C ILE A 49 -3.69 2.80 3.54
N LEU A 50 -4.80 3.44 3.88
CA LEU A 50 -5.88 3.79 2.98
C LEU A 50 -6.08 5.30 3.07
N ASP A 51 -5.98 6.00 1.93
CA ASP A 51 -6.56 7.33 1.79
C ASP A 51 -7.94 7.24 1.13
N ARG A 52 -8.76 8.27 1.35
CA ARG A 52 -10.23 8.25 1.18
C ARG A 52 -10.74 7.89 -0.21
#